data_AF-A0A923BA08-F1
#
_entry.id   AF-A0A923BA08-F1
#
_cell.length_a   1.000
_cell.length_b   1.000
_cell.length_c   1.000
_cell.angle_alpha   90.00
_cell.angle_beta   90.00
_cell.angle_gamma   90.00
#
_symmetry.space_group_name_H-M   'P 1'
#
loop_
_entity.id
_entity.type
_entity.pdbx_description
1 polymer ?
#
loop_
_entity_poly.entity_id
_entity_poly.type
_entity_poly.pdbx_seq_one_letter_code
_entity_poly.pdbx_strand_id
1 'polypeptide(L)'
;MEEARLLLNDGFHDNPMFVPLTPEEFQFQAGELSTILDPRLSSVLKRDGVPLGVIIAIPDLNGFLKATRSRFGITTPWHFLRYRMNRKRAVLIFYSVARKAHSQGIMGAMIANTLGRVKAAGYETVGGTWISDENPASLRQVEKLGGRSLHKLHLFRKDLT
;
A
#
# COMPACT_ATOMS: atom_id res chain seq x y z
N MET A 1 -13.04 -5.25 3.70
CA MET A 1 -12.26 -5.57 2.49
C MET A 1 -12.96 -5.01 1.26
N GLU A 2 -14.24 -5.30 1.07
CA GLU A 2 -15.03 -4.72 -0.04
C GLU A 2 -14.99 -3.19 -0.12
N GLU A 3 -15.05 -2.49 1.02
CA GLU A 3 -14.93 -1.03 1.06
C GLU A 3 -13.61 -0.50 0.46
N ALA A 4 -12.52 -1.25 0.62
CA ALA A 4 -11.22 -0.89 0.07
C ALA A 4 -11.22 -1.01 -1.46
N ARG A 5 -11.89 -2.03 -2.01
CA ARG A 5 -12.08 -2.22 -3.45
C ARG A 5 -12.90 -1.08 -4.05
N LEU A 6 -14.02 -0.71 -3.41
CA LEU A 6 -14.87 0.39 -3.87
C LEU A 6 -14.11 1.72 -3.86
N LEU A 7 -13.37 2.02 -2.79
CA LEU A 7 -12.55 3.22 -2.71
C LEU A 7 -11.39 3.21 -3.72
N LEU A 8 -10.75 2.06 -3.94
CA LEU A 8 -9.69 1.91 -4.93
C LEU A 8 -10.24 2.21 -6.33
N ASN A 9 -11.35 1.57 -6.72
CA ASN A 9 -11.96 1.77 -8.02
C ASN A 9 -12.46 3.22 -8.23
N ASP A 10 -13.05 3.85 -7.21
CA ASP A 10 -13.50 5.25 -7.33
C ASP A 10 -12.31 6.23 -7.39
N GLY A 11 -11.36 6.12 -6.46
CA GLY A 11 -10.27 7.09 -6.34
C GLY A 11 -9.20 6.97 -7.43
N PHE A 12 -9.07 5.81 -8.08
CA PHE A 12 -8.17 5.58 -9.21
C PHE A 12 -8.88 5.61 -10.56
N HIS A 13 -10.18 5.92 -10.61
CA HIS A 13 -10.99 5.89 -11.85
C HIS A 13 -10.33 6.67 -13.01
N ASP A 14 -9.74 7.83 -12.72
CA ASP A 14 -9.15 8.71 -13.73
C ASP A 14 -7.64 8.44 -13.95
N ASN A 15 -7.09 7.37 -13.35
CA ASN A 15 -5.69 7.00 -13.51
C ASN A 15 -5.53 6.15 -14.80
N PRO A 16 -4.74 6.60 -15.78
CA PRO A 16 -4.73 6.03 -17.14
C PRO A 16 -4.24 4.58 -17.24
N MET A 17 -3.50 4.10 -16.23
CA MET A 17 -3.00 2.71 -16.18
C MET A 17 -3.75 1.84 -15.16
N PHE A 18 -4.84 2.35 -14.59
CA PHE A 18 -5.66 1.62 -13.63
C PHE A 18 -6.79 0.87 -14.33
N VAL A 19 -6.94 -0.40 -13.99
CA VAL A 19 -8.06 -1.24 -14.41
C VAL A 19 -8.92 -1.50 -13.18
N PRO A 20 -10.22 -1.14 -13.19
CA PRO A 20 -11.12 -1.40 -12.06
C PRO A 20 -11.19 -2.89 -11.74
N LEU A 21 -11.04 -3.22 -10.45
CA LEU A 21 -11.03 -4.61 -9.98
C LEU A 21 -12.45 -5.13 -9.74
N THR A 22 -12.72 -6.34 -10.21
CA THR A 22 -13.93 -7.08 -9.84
C THR A 22 -13.87 -7.55 -8.37
N PRO A 23 -15.01 -7.89 -7.74
CA PRO A 23 -15.02 -8.48 -6.41
C PRO A 23 -14.14 -9.74 -6.32
N GLU A 24 -14.17 -10.60 -7.33
CA GLU A 24 -13.45 -11.87 -7.38
C GLU A 24 -11.93 -11.65 -7.45
N GLU A 25 -11.48 -10.74 -8.33
CA GLU A 25 -10.07 -10.37 -8.47
C GLU A 25 -9.52 -9.78 -7.18
N PHE A 26 -10.28 -8.88 -6.56
CA PHE A 26 -9.86 -8.26 -5.30
C PHE A 26 -9.83 -9.28 -4.17
N GLN A 27 -10.83 -10.15 -4.07
CA GLN A 27 -10.90 -11.16 -3.00
C GLN A 27 -9.76 -12.18 -3.11
N PHE A 28 -9.40 -12.58 -4.33
CA PHE A 28 -8.25 -13.46 -4.57
C PHE A 28 -6.95 -12.83 -4.04
N GLN A 29 -6.64 -11.60 -4.47
CA GLN A 29 -5.41 -10.89 -4.05
C GLN A 29 -5.41 -10.56 -2.55
N ALA A 30 -6.55 -10.08 -2.04
CA ALA A 30 -6.66 -9.66 -0.66
C ALA A 30 -6.66 -10.85 0.32
N GLY A 31 -7.14 -12.02 -0.10
CA GLY A 31 -7.07 -13.26 0.66
C GLY A 31 -5.63 -13.64 1.00
N GLU A 32 -4.74 -13.63 0.01
CA GLU A 32 -3.31 -13.92 0.23
C GLU A 32 -2.65 -12.86 1.11
N LEU A 33 -2.92 -11.57 0.84
CA LEU A 33 -2.38 -10.45 1.62
C LEU A 33 -2.85 -10.47 3.08
N SER A 34 -4.06 -10.97 3.36
CA SER A 34 -4.63 -10.99 4.72
C SER A 34 -3.75 -11.79 5.71
N THR A 35 -3.05 -12.81 5.22
CA THR A 35 -2.17 -13.67 6.05
C THR A 35 -0.93 -12.94 6.55
N ILE A 36 -0.47 -11.93 5.80
CA ILE A 36 0.75 -11.17 6.09
C ILE A 36 0.46 -9.75 6.59
N LEU A 37 -0.80 -9.33 6.53
CA LEU A 37 -1.23 -7.98 6.90
C LEU A 37 -1.03 -7.72 8.39
N ASP A 38 -0.47 -6.56 8.71
CA ASP A 38 -0.49 -6.02 10.06
C ASP A 38 -1.55 -4.91 10.11
N PRO A 39 -2.65 -5.08 10.88
CA PRO A 39 -3.74 -4.11 10.91
C PRO A 39 -3.32 -2.73 11.46
N ARG A 40 -2.13 -2.63 12.06
CA ARG A 40 -1.56 -1.35 12.51
C ARG A 40 -0.99 -0.52 11.37
N LEU A 41 -0.68 -1.14 10.23
CA LEU A 41 -0.13 -0.49 9.04
C LEU A 41 -1.20 0.05 8.10
N SER A 42 -2.44 -0.42 8.26
CA SER A 42 -3.55 -0.08 7.38
C SER A 42 -4.63 0.71 8.13
N SER A 43 -5.40 1.51 7.39
CA SER A 43 -6.46 2.34 7.95
C SER A 43 -7.60 2.53 6.96
N VAL A 44 -8.83 2.52 7.47
CA VAL A 44 -10.03 2.92 6.72
C VAL A 44 -10.67 4.08 7.47
N LEU A 45 -10.98 5.15 6.75
CA LEU A 45 -11.75 6.28 7.27
C LEU A 45 -13.20 6.16 6.81
N LYS A 46 -14.12 6.28 7.75
CA LYS A 46 -15.56 6.34 7.48
C LYS A 46 -16.14 7.65 7.99
N ARG A 47 -17.11 8.20 7.27
CA ARG A 47 -17.96 9.32 7.71
C ARG A 47 -19.40 8.84 7.61
N ASP A 48 -20.13 8.88 8.73
CA ASP A 48 -21.52 8.42 8.82
C ASP A 48 -21.72 6.98 8.29
N GLY A 49 -20.78 6.09 8.62
CA GLY A 49 -20.79 4.70 8.15
C GLY A 49 -20.31 4.49 6.70
N VAL A 50 -20.15 5.56 5.92
CA VAL A 50 -19.72 5.49 4.51
C VAL A 50 -18.19 5.57 4.42
N PRO A 51 -17.51 4.63 3.72
CA PRO A 51 -16.07 4.70 3.52
C PRO A 51 -15.69 5.93 2.68
N LEU A 52 -14.69 6.68 3.15
CA LEU A 52 -14.16 7.87 2.49
C LEU A 52 -12.71 7.73 2.07
N GLY A 53 -11.92 6.91 2.77
CA GLY A 53 -10.53 6.71 2.43
C GLY A 53 -9.97 5.42 3.00
N VAL A 54 -8.91 4.94 2.36
CA VAL A 54 -8.24 3.69 2.71
C VAL A 54 -6.74 3.84 2.50
N ILE A 55 -5.96 3.25 3.39
CA ILE A 55 -4.52 3.04 3.25
C ILE A 55 -4.28 1.57 3.52
N ILE A 56 -3.71 0.86 2.56
CA ILE A 56 -3.29 -0.54 2.69
C ILE A 56 -1.77 -0.60 2.62
N ALA A 57 -1.16 -1.08 3.69
CA ALA A 57 0.26 -1.34 3.77
C ALA A 57 0.52 -2.67 4.47
N ILE A 58 1.62 -3.32 4.06
CA ILE A 58 2.04 -4.62 4.57
C ILE A 58 3.46 -4.55 5.13
N PRO A 59 3.85 -5.47 6.01
CA PRO A 59 5.24 -5.67 6.38
C PRO A 59 6.09 -6.04 5.14
N ASP A 60 7.30 -5.50 5.01
CA ASP A 60 8.22 -5.86 3.92
C ASP A 60 8.72 -7.29 4.11
N LEU A 61 8.44 -8.19 3.16
CA LEU A 61 8.83 -9.61 3.22
C LEU A 61 10.20 -9.91 2.61
N ASN A 62 10.85 -8.94 1.96
CA ASN A 62 12.10 -9.19 1.22
C ASN A 62 13.20 -9.77 2.11
N GLY A 63 13.31 -9.32 3.36
CA GLY A 63 14.27 -9.87 4.32
C GLY A 63 14.01 -11.34 4.64
N PHE A 64 12.75 -11.74 4.78
CA PHE A 64 12.36 -13.13 5.00
C PHE A 64 12.65 -13.99 3.77
N LEU A 65 12.23 -13.54 2.58
CA LEU A 65 12.46 -14.25 1.32
C LEU A 65 13.96 -14.43 1.03
N LYS A 66 14.78 -13.41 1.30
CA LYS A 66 16.24 -13.51 1.18
C LYS A 66 16.82 -14.55 2.13
N ALA A 67 16.34 -14.60 3.37
CA ALA A 67 16.82 -15.54 4.38
C ALA A 67 16.49 -17.00 4.04
N THR A 68 15.34 -17.24 3.39
CA THR A 68 14.91 -18.57 2.93
C THR A 68 15.37 -18.90 1.51
N ARG A 69 16.09 -17.98 0.83
CA ARG A 69 16.44 -18.06 -0.60
C ARG A 69 15.20 -18.35 -1.47
N SER A 70 14.06 -17.79 -1.07
CA SER A 70 12.76 -17.99 -1.71
C SER A 70 12.31 -19.46 -1.80
N ARG A 71 12.80 -20.34 -0.91
CA ARG A 71 12.44 -21.76 -0.86
C ARG A 71 11.84 -22.11 0.49
N PHE A 72 10.77 -22.90 0.47
CA PHE A 72 10.21 -23.49 1.67
C PHE A 72 11.01 -24.73 2.04
N GLY A 73 11.55 -24.74 3.26
CA GLY A 73 12.26 -25.87 3.86
C GLY A 73 12.09 -25.91 5.38
N ILE A 74 12.79 -26.85 6.02
CA ILE A 74 12.66 -27.12 7.46
C ILE A 74 13.04 -25.91 8.32
N THR A 75 13.93 -25.03 7.84
CA THR A 75 14.36 -23.82 8.56
C THR A 75 13.39 -22.64 8.39
N THR A 76 12.36 -22.75 7.55
CA THR A 76 11.43 -21.65 7.25
C THR A 76 10.71 -21.12 8.49
N PRO A 77 10.17 -21.95 9.41
CA PRO A 77 9.51 -21.45 10.62
C PRO A 77 10.43 -20.62 11.50
N TRP A 78 11.71 -21.01 11.60
CA TRP A 78 12.72 -20.25 12.34
C TRP A 78 12.99 -18.88 11.71
N HIS A 79 13.18 -18.84 10.38
CA HIS A 79 13.35 -17.59 9.65
C HIS A 79 12.11 -16.69 9.75
N PHE A 80 10.91 -17.27 9.74
CA PHE A 80 9.65 -16.56 9.86
C PHE A 80 9.48 -15.93 11.25
N LEU A 81 9.77 -16.68 12.32
CA LEU A 81 9.72 -16.15 13.68
C LEU A 81 10.73 -15.01 13.87
N ARG A 82 11.97 -15.21 13.39
CA ARG A 82 13.01 -14.17 13.43
C ARG A 82 12.60 -12.94 12.64
N TYR A 83 12.00 -13.11 11.47
CA TYR A 83 11.43 -12.03 10.68
C TYR A 83 10.33 -11.28 11.45
N ARG A 84 9.39 -12.00 12.06
CA ARG A 84 8.25 -11.43 12.75
C ARG A 84 8.64 -10.53 13.92
N MET A 85 9.74 -10.86 14.60
CA MET A 85 10.31 -10.08 15.70
C MET A 85 11.17 -8.89 15.25
N ASN A 86 11.81 -8.97 14.08
CA ASN A 86 12.82 -7.99 13.63
C ASN A 86 12.36 -7.13 12.44
N ARG A 87 11.11 -7.25 11.99
CA ARG A 87 10.59 -6.48 10.85
C ARG A 87 10.52 -4.99 11.20
N LYS A 88 11.27 -4.18 10.46
CA LYS A 88 11.39 -2.72 10.65
C LYS A 88 10.91 -1.91 9.45
N ARG A 89 10.53 -2.57 8.36
CA ARG A 89 10.13 -1.91 7.12
C ARG A 89 8.72 -2.35 6.72
N ALA A 90 7.93 -1.38 6.29
CA ALA A 90 6.62 -1.59 5.70
C ALA A 90 6.61 -1.12 4.25
N VAL A 91 5.68 -1.66 3.46
CA VAL A 91 5.44 -1.29 2.08
C VAL A 91 3.99 -0.85 1.95
N LEU A 92 3.80 0.38 1.52
CA LEU A 92 2.50 0.92 1.11
C LEU A 92 2.13 0.29 -0.23
N ILE A 93 1.01 -0.44 -0.25
CA ILE A 93 0.49 -1.08 -1.47
C ILE A 93 -0.32 -0.05 -2.25
N PHE A 94 -1.29 0.57 -1.59
CA PHE A 94 -2.03 1.70 -2.15
C PHE A 94 -2.67 2.53 -1.03
N TYR A 95 -3.01 3.77 -1.36
CA TYR A 95 -4.00 4.54 -0.63
C TYR A 95 -4.99 5.12 -1.63
N SER A 96 -6.23 5.29 -1.21
CA SER A 96 -7.28 5.91 -2.02
C SER A 96 -8.20 6.73 -1.14
N VAL A 97 -8.75 7.80 -1.70
CA VAL A 97 -9.81 8.61 -1.11
C VAL A 97 -10.90 8.76 -2.16
N ALA A 98 -12.15 8.69 -1.72
CA ALA A 98 -13.31 8.86 -2.61
C ALA A 98 -13.21 10.20 -3.36
N ARG A 99 -13.59 10.24 -4.64
CA ARG A 99 -13.44 11.45 -5.47
C ARG A 99 -14.13 12.68 -4.89
N LYS A 100 -15.32 12.46 -4.30
CA LYS A 100 -16.08 13.49 -3.56
C LYS A 100 -15.35 14.10 -2.35
N ALA A 101 -14.27 13.47 -1.90
CA ALA A 101 -13.45 13.83 -0.76
C ALA A 101 -12.03 14.26 -1.17
N HIS A 102 -11.75 14.38 -2.46
CA HIS A 102 -10.48 14.91 -2.97
C HIS A 102 -10.30 16.38 -2.56
N SER A 103 -9.05 16.82 -2.45
CA SER A 103 -8.68 18.20 -2.12
C SER A 103 -9.16 18.73 -0.76
N GLN A 104 -9.71 17.88 0.12
CA GLN A 104 -10.16 18.24 1.47
C GLN A 104 -9.10 17.96 2.56
N GLY A 105 -7.86 17.63 2.19
CA GLY A 105 -6.78 17.29 3.13
C GLY A 105 -6.93 15.91 3.82
N ILE A 106 -8.01 15.19 3.56
CA ILE A 106 -8.33 13.89 4.20
C ILE A 106 -7.20 12.88 4.06
N MET A 107 -6.67 12.68 2.85
CA MET A 107 -5.59 11.71 2.62
C MET A 107 -4.32 12.07 3.42
N GLY A 108 -3.94 13.34 3.49
CA GLY A 108 -2.77 13.78 4.27
C GLY A 108 -2.93 13.49 5.76
N ALA A 109 -4.12 13.79 6.32
CA ALA A 109 -4.43 13.48 7.71
C ALA A 109 -4.42 11.97 7.99
N MET A 110 -4.99 11.17 7.08
CA MET A 110 -4.96 9.71 7.18
C MET A 110 -3.52 9.17 7.16
N ILE A 111 -2.67 9.67 6.25
CA ILE A 111 -1.28 9.22 6.18
C ILE A 111 -0.52 9.59 7.45
N ALA A 112 -0.67 10.82 7.96
CA ALA A 112 -0.02 11.23 9.20
C ALA A 112 -0.42 10.34 10.39
N ASN A 113 -1.71 10.07 10.56
CA ASN A 113 -2.22 9.18 11.60
C ASN A 113 -1.69 7.74 11.44
N THR A 114 -1.71 7.21 10.21
CA THR A 114 -1.23 5.85 9.92
C THR A 114 0.27 5.73 10.13
N LEU A 115 1.08 6.70 9.73
CA LEU A 115 2.53 6.71 9.99
C LEU A 115 2.84 6.76 11.50
N GLY A 116 2.04 7.46 12.30
CA GLY A 116 2.15 7.42 13.75
C GLY A 116 1.95 6.00 14.32
N ARG A 117 0.92 5.30 13.85
CA ARG A 117 0.64 3.90 14.24
C ARG A 117 1.72 2.93 13.75
N VAL A 118 2.21 3.12 12.53
CA VAL A 118 3.31 2.34 11.93
C VAL A 118 4.58 2.48 12.77
N LYS A 119 4.94 3.72 13.15
CA LYS A 119 6.09 3.98 14.02
C LYS A 119 5.92 3.34 15.40
N ALA A 120 4.76 3.50 16.03
CA ALA A 120 4.45 2.87 17.33
C ALA A 120 4.47 1.33 17.26
N ALA A 121 4.20 0.76 16.09
CA ALA A 121 4.27 -0.68 15.83
C ALA A 121 5.70 -1.22 15.66
N GLY A 122 6.74 -0.37 15.73
CA GLY A 122 8.15 -0.75 15.64
C GLY A 122 8.76 -0.65 14.24
N TYR A 123 8.05 -0.05 13.29
CA TYR A 123 8.55 0.14 11.93
C TYR A 123 9.30 1.47 11.82
N GLU A 124 10.49 1.40 11.23
CA GLU A 124 11.40 2.53 11.05
C GLU A 124 11.24 3.19 9.68
N THR A 125 10.84 2.43 8.65
CA THR A 125 10.70 2.94 7.28
C THR A 125 9.44 2.42 6.60
N VAL A 126 8.86 3.27 5.74
CA VAL A 126 7.75 2.91 4.84
C VAL A 126 8.21 3.20 3.42
N GLY A 127 8.15 2.20 2.54
CA GLY A 127 8.38 2.36 1.12
C GLY A 127 7.07 2.40 0.35
N GLY A 128 6.97 3.28 -0.65
CA GLY A 128 5.97 3.17 -1.71
C GLY A 128 6.54 2.43 -2.93
N THR A 129 5.65 2.10 -3.85
CA THR A 129 6.00 1.62 -5.20
C THR A 129 6.07 2.80 -6.18
N TRP A 130 6.11 2.50 -7.48
CA TRP A 130 6.11 3.51 -8.52
C TRP A 130 4.85 4.38 -8.48
N ILE A 131 5.06 5.70 -8.52
CA ILE A 131 4.01 6.70 -8.72
C ILE A 131 4.15 7.18 -10.16
N SER A 132 3.07 7.08 -10.95
CA SER A 132 3.07 7.57 -12.33
C SER A 132 3.38 9.07 -12.39
N ASP A 133 4.10 9.48 -13.43
CA ASP A 133 4.34 10.90 -13.74
C ASP A 133 3.02 11.67 -13.96
N GLU A 134 1.94 10.95 -14.32
CA GLU A 134 0.58 11.47 -14.48
C GLU A 134 -0.21 11.55 -13.15
N ASN A 135 0.41 11.20 -12.01
CA ASN A 135 -0.18 11.32 -10.67
C ASN A 135 0.61 12.30 -9.77
N PRO A 136 0.63 13.61 -10.12
CA PRO A 136 1.35 14.62 -9.34
C PRO A 136 0.74 14.82 -7.95
N ALA A 137 -0.53 14.46 -7.75
CA ALA A 137 -1.18 14.53 -6.45
C ALA A 137 -0.54 13.56 -5.46
N SER A 138 -0.33 12.31 -5.85
CA SER A 138 0.33 11.28 -5.03
C SER A 138 1.79 11.63 -4.76
N LEU A 139 2.52 12.11 -5.77
CA LEU A 139 3.91 12.53 -5.62
C LEU A 139 4.07 13.64 -4.56
N ARG A 140 3.22 14.68 -4.62
CA ARG A 140 3.22 15.78 -3.64
C ARG A 140 2.92 15.32 -2.21
N GLN A 141 2.11 14.27 -2.02
CA GLN A 141 1.88 13.71 -0.68
C GLN A 141 3.16 13.11 -0.12
N VAL A 142 3.89 12.33 -0.93
CA VAL A 142 5.16 11.71 -0.52
C VAL A 142 6.23 12.76 -0.23
N GLU A 143 6.35 13.79 -1.06
CA GLU A 143 7.29 14.89 -0.86
C GLU A 143 7.03 15.65 0.45
N LYS A 144 5.76 15.97 0.75
CA LYS A 144 5.36 16.63 2.00
C LYS A 144 5.72 15.83 3.26
N LEU A 145 5.82 14.51 3.12
CA LEU A 145 6.19 13.60 4.21
C LEU A 145 7.71 13.41 4.32
N GLY A 146 8.51 14.11 3.52
CA GLY A 146 9.96 13.94 3.47
C GLY A 146 10.40 12.66 2.77
N GLY A 147 9.55 12.09 1.92
CA GLY A 147 9.88 10.90 1.16
C GLY A 147 11.06 11.13 0.21
N ARG A 148 11.95 10.14 0.12
CA ARG A 148 13.10 10.17 -0.78
C ARG A 148 12.84 9.30 -2.00
N SER A 149 12.95 9.87 -3.20
CA SER A 149 12.91 9.09 -4.43
C SER A 149 14.10 8.13 -4.48
N LEU A 150 13.84 6.85 -4.74
CA LEU A 150 14.86 5.81 -4.84
C LEU A 150 15.28 5.56 -6.28
N HIS A 151 14.30 5.52 -7.20
CA HIS A 151 14.51 5.22 -8.61
C HIS A 151 13.46 5.96 -9.44
N LYS A 152 13.81 6.31 -10.69
CA LYS A 152 12.87 6.80 -11.70
C LYS A 152 12.67 5.71 -12.75
N LEU A 153 11.42 5.39 -13.05
CA LEU A 153 11.05 4.42 -14.08
C LEU A 153 10.63 5.16 -15.35
N HIS A 154 11.05 4.66 -16.50
CA HIS A 154 10.60 5.15 -17.81
C HIS A 154 9.87 4.01 -18.53
N LEU A 155 8.59 4.23 -18.84
CA LEU A 155 7.76 3.27 -19.58
C LEU A 155 7.72 3.65 -21.05
N PHE A 156 7.95 2.67 -21.92
CA PHE A 156 7.87 2.82 -23.37
C PHE A 156 6.77 1.91 -23.90
N ARG A 157 5.99 2.41 -24.86
CA ARG A 157 4.97 1.63 -25.58
C ARG A 157 5.38 1.55 -27.04
N LYS A 158 5.19 0.37 -27.65
CA LYS A 158 5.24 0.17 -29.09
C LYS A 158 3.86 -0.24 -29.54
N ASP A 159 3.28 0.50 -30.48
CA ASP A 159 2.03 0.09 -31.11
C ASP A 159 2.31 -1.13 -31.99
N LEU A 160 1.49 -2.16 -31.84
CA LEU A 160 1.55 -3.35 -32.66
C LEU A 160 0.69 -3.08 -33.90
N THR A 161 1.33 -2.64 -34.98
CA THR A 161 0.78 -2.72 -36.35
C THR A 161 0.80 -4.13 -36.86
#